data_AF-A0A100Y1W3-F1
#
_entry.id   AF-A0A100Y1W3-F1
#
_cell.length_a   1.000
_cell.length_b   1.000
_cell.length_c   1.000
_cell.angle_alpha   90.00
_cell.angle_beta   90.00
_cell.angle_gamma   90.00
#
_symmetry.space_group_name_H-M   'P 1'
#
loop_
_entity.id
_entity.type
_entity.pdbx_description
1 polymer ?
#
loop_
_entity_poly.entity_id
_entity_poly.type
_entity_poly.pdbx_seq_one_letter_code
_entity_poly.pdbx_strand_id
1 'polypeptide(L)'
;MLLISCGGGGAKEGLADDYLCDLPSKSVEEEIVLKALGGEKARTTIFAQPSDLVARMEGRLGELASSEDATGTDVCLFQTPLMSGSKASVRISFQWAAPEKGKAAGRPLRDANRYVVNGLPAEANEGDVKLSFSCVMPGEKRAASRQAQLVGWVSLTGGPRKGPQREWDVQHVTLSYLMAQRTVEALGCEKKPLQGEPVVKPVGE
;
A
#
# COMPACT_ATOMS: atom_id res chain seq x y z
N MET A 1 36.68 -45.12 0.72
CA MET A 1 37.02 -43.73 1.08
C MET A 1 36.17 -42.84 0.17
N LEU A 2 34.98 -42.44 0.64
CA LEU A 2 34.03 -41.60 -0.10
C LEU A 2 34.33 -40.13 0.23
N LEU A 3 34.74 -39.37 -0.77
CA LEU A 3 34.80 -37.90 -0.68
C LEU A 3 33.39 -37.37 -0.96
N ILE A 4 32.67 -37.00 0.09
CA ILE A 4 31.43 -36.21 -0.03
C ILE A 4 31.85 -34.77 -0.30
N SER A 5 31.70 -34.34 -1.54
CA SER A 5 31.80 -32.93 -1.93
C SER A 5 30.50 -32.23 -1.55
N CYS A 6 30.51 -31.49 -0.44
CA CYS A 6 29.53 -30.44 -0.16
C CYS A 6 29.72 -29.29 -1.16
N GLY A 7 28.99 -29.34 -2.27
CA GLY A 7 28.86 -28.23 -3.20
C GLY A 7 27.72 -27.31 -2.78
N GLY A 8 28.03 -26.37 -1.88
CA GLY A 8 27.25 -25.14 -1.73
C GLY A 8 27.53 -24.20 -2.90
N GLY A 9 26.50 -23.46 -3.32
CA GLY A 9 26.55 -22.47 -4.39
C GLY A 9 25.42 -22.74 -5.38
N GLY A 10 24.41 -21.89 -5.53
CA GLY A 10 24.41 -20.46 -5.35
C GLY A 10 23.74 -19.88 -6.59
N ALA A 11 22.41 -19.77 -6.53
CA ALA A 11 21.63 -18.90 -7.39
C ALA A 11 20.34 -18.60 -6.62
N LYS A 12 20.36 -17.56 -5.79
CA LYS A 12 19.12 -16.84 -5.51
C LYS A 12 18.75 -16.16 -6.81
N GLU A 13 17.67 -16.62 -7.43
CA GLU A 13 17.02 -15.93 -8.55
C GLU A 13 16.83 -14.47 -8.14
N GLY A 14 17.58 -13.60 -8.80
CA GLY A 14 17.64 -12.18 -8.49
C GLY A 14 16.55 -11.42 -9.22
N LEU A 15 15.91 -10.50 -8.49
CA LEU A 15 15.23 -9.30 -8.99
C LEU A 15 13.82 -9.41 -9.59
N ALA A 16 13.16 -10.57 -9.58
CA ALA A 16 11.75 -10.68 -10.00
C ALA A 16 10.72 -10.54 -8.84
N ASP A 17 11.13 -10.69 -7.58
CA ASP A 17 10.20 -11.07 -6.49
C ASP A 17 9.80 -9.97 -5.49
N ASP A 18 10.24 -8.71 -5.61
CA ASP A 18 9.96 -7.66 -4.60
C ASP A 18 9.40 -6.34 -5.17
N TYR A 19 8.75 -6.39 -6.34
CA TYR A 19 8.25 -5.20 -7.04
C TYR A 19 7.25 -4.35 -6.23
N LEU A 20 6.62 -4.93 -5.20
CA LEU A 20 5.69 -4.23 -4.32
C LEU A 20 6.34 -3.05 -3.60
N CYS A 21 7.58 -3.20 -3.11
CA CYS A 21 8.25 -2.19 -2.29
C CYS A 21 9.41 -1.49 -3.01
N ASP A 22 9.62 -1.79 -4.30
CA ASP A 22 10.65 -1.14 -5.09
C ASP A 22 10.32 0.34 -5.32
N LEU A 23 11.33 1.21 -5.24
CA LEU A 23 11.22 2.62 -5.57
C LEU A 23 12.17 2.89 -6.74
N PRO A 24 11.71 2.70 -7.99
CA PRO A 24 12.57 2.89 -9.15
C PRO A 24 13.14 4.30 -9.16
N SER A 25 14.42 4.42 -9.52
CA SER A 25 15.08 5.73 -9.52
C SER A 25 14.37 6.72 -10.45
N LYS A 26 14.12 7.93 -9.95
CA LYS A 26 13.37 9.02 -10.60
C LYS A 26 11.90 8.69 -10.87
N SER A 27 11.33 7.71 -10.18
CA SER A 27 9.89 7.46 -10.23
C SER A 27 9.12 8.45 -9.35
N VAL A 28 7.83 8.58 -9.64
CA VAL A 28 6.90 9.41 -8.85
C VAL A 28 6.83 8.91 -7.41
N GLU A 29 6.83 7.59 -7.20
CA GLU A 29 6.83 6.98 -5.87
C GLU A 29 8.10 7.31 -5.09
N GLU A 30 9.28 7.22 -5.71
CA GLU A 30 10.55 7.58 -5.08
C GLU A 30 10.52 9.05 -4.65
N GLU A 31 10.13 9.96 -5.55
CA GLU A 31 10.05 11.40 -5.25
C GLU A 31 9.13 11.69 -4.06
N ILE A 32 7.92 11.13 -4.05
CA ILE A 32 6.95 11.35 -2.97
C ILE A 32 7.48 10.80 -1.64
N VAL A 33 8.03 9.60 -1.64
CA VAL A 33 8.58 8.98 -0.42
C VAL A 33 9.76 9.81 0.11
N LEU A 34 10.72 10.17 -0.75
CA LEU A 34 11.89 10.96 -0.34
C LEU A 34 11.49 12.34 0.20
N LYS A 35 10.52 12.99 -0.44
CA LYS A 35 9.98 14.27 0.03
C LYS A 35 9.30 14.13 1.39
N ALA A 36 8.48 13.09 1.59
CA ALA A 36 7.84 12.80 2.87
C ALA A 36 8.85 12.49 3.99
N LEU A 37 9.96 11.82 3.66
CA LEU A 37 11.04 11.54 4.59
C LEU A 37 11.94 12.77 4.86
N GLY A 38 11.93 13.76 3.96
CA GLY A 38 12.80 14.93 4.02
C GLY A 38 14.27 14.60 3.76
N GLY A 39 14.55 13.65 2.89
CA GLY A 39 15.91 13.19 2.62
C GLY A 39 16.12 12.69 1.18
N GLU A 40 17.36 12.37 0.85
CA GLU A 40 17.76 11.93 -0.51
C GLU A 40 17.71 10.40 -0.68
N LYS A 41 17.55 9.66 0.42
CA LYS A 41 17.54 8.19 0.43
C LYS A 41 16.50 7.68 1.42
N ALA A 42 15.87 6.57 1.05
CA ALA A 42 14.99 5.80 1.92
C ALA A 42 15.64 4.46 2.28
N ARG A 43 15.52 4.06 3.54
CA ARG A 43 15.71 2.67 3.95
C ARG A 43 14.37 1.97 3.83
N THR A 44 14.33 0.86 3.08
CA THR A 44 13.11 0.05 2.91
C THR A 44 13.14 -1.18 3.81
N THR A 45 12.04 -1.44 4.49
CA THR A 45 11.73 -2.72 5.14
C THR A 45 10.56 -3.35 4.39
N ILE A 46 10.75 -4.58 3.93
CA ILE A 46 9.73 -5.37 3.21
C ILE A 46 9.11 -6.34 4.21
N PHE A 47 7.80 -6.23 4.42
CA PHE A 47 7.05 -7.11 5.32
C PHE A 47 6.36 -8.25 4.59
N ALA A 48 6.06 -8.07 3.30
CA ALA A 48 5.40 -9.06 2.46
C ALA A 48 5.90 -8.95 1.02
N GLN A 49 6.49 -10.03 0.50
CA GLN A 49 6.70 -10.23 -0.93
C GLN A 49 5.33 -10.51 -1.62
N PRO A 50 5.21 -10.49 -2.95
CA PRO A 50 3.94 -10.69 -3.65
C PRO A 50 3.20 -11.97 -3.26
N SER A 51 3.90 -13.11 -3.23
CA SER A 51 3.30 -14.40 -2.83
C SER A 51 2.82 -14.41 -1.38
N ASP A 52 3.63 -13.85 -0.47
CA ASP A 52 3.27 -13.68 0.94
C ASP A 52 2.08 -12.74 1.13
N LEU A 53 2.02 -11.66 0.36
CA LEU A 53 0.91 -10.71 0.38
C LEU A 53 -0.37 -11.43 -0.04
N VAL A 54 -0.35 -12.16 -1.17
CA VAL A 54 -1.50 -12.92 -1.66
C VAL A 54 -1.98 -13.90 -0.59
N ALA A 55 -1.08 -14.75 -0.06
CA ALA A 55 -1.44 -15.73 0.95
C ALA A 55 -2.04 -15.09 2.22
N ARG A 56 -1.47 -13.98 2.70
CA ARG A 56 -1.99 -13.24 3.86
C ARG A 56 -3.36 -12.65 3.55
N MET A 57 -3.54 -11.99 2.41
CA MET A 57 -4.80 -11.36 2.03
C MET A 57 -5.92 -12.38 1.83
N GLU A 58 -5.61 -13.56 1.30
CA GLU A 58 -6.57 -14.68 1.22
C GLU A 58 -6.99 -15.18 2.61
N GLY A 59 -6.04 -15.29 3.55
CA GLY A 59 -6.32 -15.64 4.94
C GLY A 59 -7.19 -14.57 5.63
N ARG A 60 -6.83 -13.30 5.49
CA ARG A 60 -7.57 -12.15 6.04
C ARG A 60 -8.98 -12.02 5.48
N LEU A 61 -9.18 -12.36 4.21
CA LEU A 61 -10.52 -12.39 3.62
C LEU A 61 -11.40 -13.46 4.26
N GLY A 62 -10.82 -14.59 4.67
CA GLY A 62 -11.51 -15.61 5.47
C GLY A 62 -11.91 -15.10 6.86
N GLU A 63 -11.07 -14.30 7.51
CA GLU A 63 -11.37 -13.67 8.81
C GLU A 63 -12.56 -12.71 8.72
N LEU A 64 -12.67 -11.95 7.62
CA LEU A 64 -13.75 -10.97 7.43
C LEU A 64 -15.15 -11.60 7.50
N ALA A 65 -15.32 -12.88 7.14
CA ALA A 65 -16.62 -13.56 7.28
C ALA A 65 -17.12 -13.59 8.74
N SER A 66 -16.21 -13.40 9.71
CA SER A 66 -16.48 -13.39 11.15
C SER A 66 -16.33 -12.02 11.81
N SER A 67 -15.96 -10.97 11.07
CA SER A 67 -15.67 -9.62 11.61
C SER A 67 -16.14 -8.49 10.69
N GLU A 68 -16.14 -7.25 11.19
CA GLU A 68 -16.48 -6.07 10.37
C GLU A 68 -15.29 -5.60 9.51
N ASP A 69 -14.07 -5.79 10.01
CA ASP A 69 -12.82 -5.54 9.31
C ASP A 69 -11.85 -6.72 9.57
N ALA A 70 -11.06 -7.10 8.58
CA ALA A 70 -9.96 -8.05 8.76
C ALA A 70 -8.74 -7.36 9.37
N THR A 71 -7.76 -8.10 9.87
CA THR A 71 -6.50 -7.48 10.32
C THR A 71 -5.72 -6.89 9.12
N GLY A 72 -5.14 -5.70 9.28
CA GLY A 72 -4.30 -5.08 8.25
C GLY A 72 -3.01 -5.87 7.98
N THR A 73 -2.55 -5.81 6.73
CA THR A 73 -1.30 -6.42 6.27
C THR A 73 -0.33 -5.32 5.87
N ASP A 74 0.70 -5.12 6.69
CA ASP A 74 1.83 -4.24 6.33
C ASP A 74 2.60 -4.85 5.16
N VAL A 75 2.94 -4.01 4.17
CA VAL A 75 3.67 -4.42 2.96
C VAL A 75 5.06 -3.81 2.96
N CYS A 76 5.13 -2.48 3.07
CA CYS A 76 6.38 -1.73 3.00
C CYS A 76 6.47 -0.72 4.14
N LEU A 77 7.68 -0.50 4.63
CA LEU A 77 8.01 0.64 5.47
C LEU A 77 9.27 1.32 4.95
N PHE A 78 9.11 2.57 4.53
CA PHE A 78 10.20 3.44 4.12
C PHE A 78 10.57 4.35 5.29
N GLN A 79 11.86 4.47 5.58
CA GLN A 79 12.34 5.26 6.71
C GLN A 79 13.54 6.10 6.31
N THR A 80 13.73 7.19 7.04
CA THR A 80 15.00 7.92 7.07
C THR A 80 16.15 6.98 7.48
N PRO A 81 17.34 7.08 6.87
CA PRO A 81 18.51 6.31 7.29
C PRO A 81 18.87 6.54 8.77
N LEU A 82 19.43 5.54 9.44
CA LEU A 82 19.73 5.61 10.89
C LEU A 82 20.65 6.77 11.30
N MET A 83 21.47 7.26 10.37
CA MET A 83 22.40 8.38 10.59
C MET A 83 21.73 9.75 10.42
N SER A 84 20.47 9.78 9.99
CA SER A 84 19.69 11.02 9.86
C SER A 84 19.12 11.41 11.23
N GLY A 85 19.20 12.69 11.59
CA GLY A 85 18.64 13.22 12.86
C GLY A 85 17.10 13.29 12.91
N SER A 86 16.41 12.77 11.89
CA SER A 86 14.94 12.71 11.77
C SER A 86 14.48 11.26 11.93
N LYS A 87 13.27 11.06 12.47
CA LYS A 87 12.59 9.75 12.56
C LYS A 87 11.33 9.75 11.69
N ALA A 88 11.50 10.11 10.42
CA ALA A 88 10.40 10.09 9.46
C ALA A 88 10.20 8.68 8.90
N SER A 89 8.94 8.27 8.69
CA SER A 89 8.60 7.03 7.99
C SER A 89 7.29 7.11 7.23
N VAL A 90 7.21 6.31 6.16
CA VAL A 90 6.03 6.08 5.33
C VAL A 90 5.74 4.58 5.35
N ARG A 91 4.57 4.19 5.85
CA ARG A 91 4.11 2.80 5.92
C ARG A 91 2.99 2.56 4.93
N ILE A 92 3.06 1.45 4.20
CA ILE A 92 2.05 1.00 3.26
C ILE A 92 1.42 -0.28 3.78
N SER A 93 0.09 -0.31 3.90
CA SER A 93 -0.63 -1.50 4.34
C SER A 93 -1.99 -1.63 3.65
N PHE A 94 -2.53 -2.85 3.65
CA PHE A 94 -3.81 -3.17 3.04
C PHE A 94 -4.70 -3.98 3.97
N GLN A 95 -6.01 -3.77 3.87
CA GLN A 95 -6.98 -4.40 4.76
C GLN A 95 -8.28 -4.68 4.02
N TRP A 96 -8.85 -5.87 4.22
CA TRP A 96 -10.22 -6.15 3.80
C TRP A 96 -11.20 -5.57 4.81
N ALA A 97 -12.25 -4.93 4.31
CA ALA A 97 -13.27 -4.29 5.13
C ALA A 97 -14.66 -4.58 4.60
N ALA A 98 -15.64 -4.71 5.50
CA ALA A 98 -17.04 -4.74 5.11
C ALA A 98 -17.48 -3.33 4.69
N PRO A 99 -18.05 -3.13 3.48
CA PRO A 99 -18.29 -1.79 2.93
C PRO A 99 -19.13 -0.85 3.82
N GLU A 100 -20.14 -1.39 4.52
CA GLU A 100 -21.10 -0.58 5.31
C GLU A 100 -20.94 -0.74 6.83
N LYS A 101 -20.36 -1.86 7.28
CA LYS A 101 -20.21 -2.19 8.71
C LYS A 101 -18.78 -2.00 9.20
N GLY A 102 -17.80 -2.12 8.30
CA GLY A 102 -16.38 -1.99 8.61
C GLY A 102 -15.99 -0.57 8.96
N LYS A 103 -15.15 -0.41 9.98
CA LYS A 103 -14.59 0.89 10.33
C LYS A 103 -13.56 1.34 9.29
N ALA A 104 -12.83 0.41 8.70
CA ALA A 104 -11.80 0.74 7.72
C ALA A 104 -12.40 1.29 6.42
N ALA A 105 -13.45 0.67 5.88
CA ALA A 105 -14.14 1.19 4.68
C ALA A 105 -15.14 2.31 5.00
N GLY A 106 -15.97 2.11 6.03
CA GLY A 106 -17.17 2.91 6.26
C GLY A 106 -16.99 4.16 7.11
N ARG A 107 -15.88 4.31 7.85
CA ARG A 107 -15.65 5.51 8.69
C ARG A 107 -14.63 6.45 8.07
N PRO A 108 -14.94 7.76 7.99
CA PRO A 108 -13.96 8.72 7.52
C PRO A 108 -12.79 8.85 8.50
N LEU A 109 -11.62 9.13 7.95
CA LEU A 109 -10.48 9.61 8.72
C LEU A 109 -10.88 10.87 9.48
N ARG A 110 -10.36 11.00 10.71
CA ARG A 110 -10.59 12.19 11.52
C ARG A 110 -9.95 13.40 10.83
N ASP A 111 -10.70 14.51 10.78
CA ASP A 111 -10.25 15.79 10.20
C ASP A 111 -9.74 15.66 8.76
N ALA A 112 -10.35 14.76 7.98
CA ALA A 112 -9.87 14.40 6.65
C ALA A 112 -10.43 15.30 5.54
N ASN A 113 -9.56 15.63 4.61
CA ASN A 113 -9.91 16.15 3.29
C ASN A 113 -10.30 14.98 2.38
N ARG A 114 -11.34 15.17 1.57
CA ARG A 114 -11.85 14.15 0.65
C ARG A 114 -11.39 14.41 -0.77
N TYR A 115 -10.95 13.35 -1.43
CA TYR A 115 -10.45 13.37 -2.80
C TYR A 115 -11.11 12.25 -3.61
N VAL A 116 -11.03 12.40 -4.93
CA VAL A 116 -11.29 11.35 -5.90
C VAL A 116 -10.02 11.15 -6.71
N VAL A 117 -9.53 9.91 -6.77
CA VAL A 117 -8.43 9.51 -7.65
C VAL A 117 -8.94 8.50 -8.67
N ASN A 118 -8.93 8.88 -9.95
CA ASN A 118 -9.46 8.05 -11.05
C ASN A 118 -10.87 7.48 -10.79
N GLY A 119 -11.74 8.29 -10.17
CA GLY A 119 -13.12 7.90 -9.83
C GLY A 119 -13.27 7.13 -8.51
N LEU A 120 -12.18 6.85 -7.78
CA LEU A 120 -12.20 6.15 -6.51
C LEU A 120 -12.12 7.12 -5.32
N PRO A 121 -12.85 6.83 -4.23
CA PRO A 121 -12.82 7.66 -3.03
C PRO A 121 -11.48 7.53 -2.31
N ALA A 122 -10.87 8.67 -2.02
CA ALA A 122 -9.69 8.78 -1.17
C ALA A 122 -9.91 9.83 -0.09
N GLU A 123 -9.28 9.62 1.06
CA GLU A 123 -9.28 10.56 2.16
C GLU A 123 -7.85 10.76 2.64
N ALA A 124 -7.50 11.99 2.99
CA ALA A 124 -6.18 12.33 3.51
C ALA A 124 -6.32 13.26 4.70
N ASN A 125 -5.52 13.03 5.73
CA ASN A 125 -5.27 13.99 6.80
C ASN A 125 -3.75 14.12 7.02
N GLU A 126 -3.35 14.80 8.09
CA GLU A 126 -1.94 15.10 8.36
C GLU A 126 -1.04 13.84 8.47
N GLY A 127 -1.61 12.70 8.86
CA GLY A 127 -0.86 11.48 9.16
C GLY A 127 -1.20 10.29 8.27
N ASP A 128 -2.40 10.24 7.69
CA ASP A 128 -2.90 9.06 7.03
C ASP A 128 -3.61 9.39 5.72
N VAL A 129 -3.43 8.50 4.75
CA VAL A 129 -4.24 8.41 3.54
C VAL A 129 -4.96 7.08 3.52
N LYS A 130 -6.24 7.13 3.18
CA LYS A 130 -7.11 5.98 2.99
C LYS A 130 -7.63 5.98 1.56
N LEU A 131 -7.43 4.88 0.83
CA LEU A 131 -7.99 4.64 -0.51
C LEU A 131 -8.85 3.37 -0.48
N SER A 132 -10.14 3.50 -0.78
CA SER A 132 -11.08 2.36 -0.77
C SER A 132 -11.48 1.98 -2.19
N PHE A 133 -11.38 0.69 -2.54
CA PHE A 133 -11.72 0.20 -3.87
C PHE A 133 -12.20 -1.26 -3.85
N SER A 134 -12.84 -1.69 -4.93
CA SER A 134 -13.22 -3.10 -5.09
C SER A 134 -12.07 -3.87 -5.73
N CYS A 135 -11.68 -4.99 -5.12
CA CYS A 135 -10.81 -6.00 -5.74
C CYS A 135 -11.52 -7.35 -5.64
N VAL A 136 -11.93 -7.90 -6.79
CA VAL A 136 -12.50 -9.25 -6.84
C VAL A 136 -11.37 -10.21 -7.19
N MET A 137 -10.95 -11.02 -6.22
CA MET A 137 -9.94 -12.05 -6.43
C MET A 137 -10.52 -13.21 -7.25
N PRO A 138 -9.73 -13.86 -8.13
CA PRO A 138 -10.21 -15.00 -8.90
C PRO A 138 -10.36 -16.27 -8.04
N GLY A 139 -10.85 -17.36 -8.65
CA GLY A 139 -10.90 -18.68 -8.03
C GLY A 139 -11.86 -18.79 -6.85
N GLU A 140 -11.49 -19.59 -5.84
CA GLU A 140 -12.33 -19.88 -4.67
C GLU A 140 -12.63 -18.63 -3.82
N LYS A 141 -11.78 -17.59 -3.91
CA LYS A 141 -11.94 -16.35 -3.14
C LYS A 141 -12.87 -15.33 -3.81
N ARG A 142 -13.35 -15.60 -5.02
CA ARG A 142 -14.20 -14.69 -5.80
C ARG A 142 -15.48 -14.28 -5.07
N ALA A 143 -16.19 -15.22 -4.46
CA ALA A 143 -17.46 -14.94 -3.80
C ALA A 143 -17.28 -14.04 -2.58
N ALA A 144 -16.25 -14.31 -1.77
CA ALA A 144 -15.97 -13.53 -0.57
C ALA A 144 -15.44 -12.14 -0.90
N SER A 145 -14.45 -12.04 -1.81
CA SER A 145 -13.84 -10.76 -2.18
C SER A 145 -14.83 -9.79 -2.85
N ARG A 146 -15.84 -10.31 -3.57
CA ARG A 146 -16.92 -9.49 -4.14
C ARG A 146 -17.80 -8.80 -3.09
N GLN A 147 -17.84 -9.33 -1.86
CA GLN A 147 -18.63 -8.78 -0.75
C GLN A 147 -17.80 -7.85 0.15
N ALA A 148 -16.51 -7.70 -0.14
CA ALA A 148 -15.58 -6.90 0.62
C ALA A 148 -15.09 -5.68 -0.19
N GLN A 149 -14.55 -4.70 0.52
CA GLN A 149 -13.71 -3.65 -0.07
C GLN A 149 -12.27 -3.86 0.37
N LEU A 150 -11.35 -3.56 -0.53
CA LEU A 150 -9.94 -3.45 -0.20
C LEU A 150 -9.63 -2.00 0.14
N VAL A 151 -9.02 -1.79 1.30
CA VAL A 151 -8.61 -0.47 1.77
C VAL A 151 -7.09 -0.42 1.78
N GLY A 152 -6.52 0.50 1.02
CA GLY A 152 -5.09 0.82 1.02
C GLY A 152 -4.81 2.00 1.95
N TRP A 153 -3.79 1.84 2.78
CA TRP A 153 -3.35 2.84 3.75
C TRP A 153 -1.94 3.30 3.46
N VAL A 154 -1.74 4.62 3.52
CA VAL A 154 -0.41 5.24 3.62
C VAL A 154 -0.37 6.00 4.94
N SER A 155 0.41 5.51 5.88
CA SER A 155 0.59 6.15 7.19
C SER A 155 1.96 6.80 7.27
N LEU A 156 1.97 8.08 7.64
CA LEU A 156 3.14 8.92 7.72
C LEU A 156 3.39 9.34 9.17
N THR A 157 4.64 9.19 9.61
CA THR A 157 5.08 9.67 10.92
C THR A 157 6.35 10.46 10.77
N GLY A 158 6.46 11.57 11.51
CA GLY A 158 7.60 12.49 11.38
C GLY A 158 7.72 13.11 9.98
N GLY A 159 8.86 13.74 9.71
CA GLY A 159 9.15 14.34 8.40
C GLY A 159 8.78 15.83 8.29
N PRO A 160 9.33 16.53 7.28
CA PRO A 160 9.06 17.95 7.07
C PRO A 160 7.68 18.16 6.44
N ARG A 161 6.76 18.81 7.15
CA ARG A 161 5.48 19.27 6.61
C ARG A 161 5.57 20.76 6.29
N LYS A 162 6.14 21.08 5.13
CA LYS A 162 6.28 22.47 4.67
C LYS A 162 5.38 22.72 3.46
N GLY A 163 4.62 23.81 3.46
CA GLY A 163 3.72 24.19 2.37
C GLY A 163 2.25 23.81 2.62
N PRO A 164 1.37 24.04 1.63
CA PRO A 164 -0.06 23.81 1.76
C PRO A 164 -0.39 22.32 1.93
N GLN A 165 -1.27 21.99 2.88
CA GLN A 165 -1.70 20.60 3.14
C GLN A 165 -2.25 19.91 1.88
N ARG A 166 -3.00 20.64 1.03
CA ARG A 166 -3.56 20.12 -0.22
C ARG A 166 -2.51 19.50 -1.14
N GLU A 167 -1.32 20.09 -1.24
CA GLU A 167 -0.25 19.56 -2.10
C GLU A 167 0.27 18.22 -1.57
N TRP A 168 0.43 18.11 -0.25
CA TRP A 168 0.84 16.87 0.41
C TRP A 168 -0.22 15.78 0.28
N ASP A 169 -1.49 16.12 0.51
CA ASP A 169 -2.61 15.19 0.35
C ASP A 169 -2.64 14.61 -1.07
N VAL A 170 -2.50 15.45 -2.11
CA VAL A 170 -2.46 15.00 -3.51
C VAL A 170 -1.30 14.04 -3.76
N GLN A 171 -0.10 14.34 -3.24
CA GLN A 171 1.05 13.45 -3.36
C GLN A 171 0.84 12.12 -2.64
N HIS A 172 0.32 12.12 -1.42
CA HIS A 172 0.12 10.88 -0.66
C HIS A 172 -1.04 10.04 -1.20
N VAL A 173 -2.10 10.65 -1.74
CA VAL A 173 -3.16 9.95 -2.48
C VAL A 173 -2.61 9.32 -3.75
N THR A 174 -1.74 10.04 -4.47
CA THR A 174 -1.03 9.53 -5.65
C THR A 174 -0.20 8.29 -5.30
N LEU A 175 0.59 8.36 -4.22
CA LEU A 175 1.37 7.22 -3.75
C LEU A 175 0.47 6.03 -3.37
N SER A 176 -0.62 6.27 -2.63
CA SER A 176 -1.58 5.22 -2.26
C SER A 176 -2.14 4.50 -3.49
N TYR A 177 -2.49 5.25 -4.54
CA TYR A 177 -3.00 4.69 -5.79
C TYR A 177 -1.98 3.82 -6.53
N LEU A 178 -0.73 4.30 -6.66
CA LEU A 178 0.35 3.57 -7.33
C LEU A 178 0.69 2.27 -6.59
N MET A 179 0.75 2.31 -5.26
CA MET A 179 0.98 1.11 -4.44
C MET A 179 -0.21 0.13 -4.52
N ALA A 180 -1.43 0.65 -4.59
CA ALA A 180 -2.63 -0.14 -4.76
C ALA A 180 -2.67 -0.82 -6.15
N GLN A 181 -2.16 -0.18 -7.22
CA GLN A 181 -2.03 -0.81 -8.54
C GLN A 181 -1.17 -2.08 -8.50
N ARG A 182 0.01 -1.99 -7.86
CA ARG A 182 0.92 -3.13 -7.70
C ARG A 182 0.28 -4.26 -6.89
N THR A 183 -0.49 -3.91 -5.86
CA THR A 183 -1.23 -4.85 -5.02
C THR A 183 -2.37 -5.52 -5.77
N VAL A 184 -3.11 -4.76 -6.59
CA VAL A 184 -4.17 -5.29 -7.45
C VAL A 184 -3.62 -6.28 -8.48
N GLU A 185 -2.44 -6.00 -9.02
CA GLU A 185 -1.72 -6.91 -9.89
C GLU A 185 -1.31 -8.18 -9.16
N ALA A 186 -0.72 -8.06 -7.96
CA ALA A 186 -0.32 -9.22 -7.14
C ALA A 186 -1.49 -10.15 -6.82
N LEU A 187 -2.62 -9.56 -6.40
CA LEU A 187 -3.86 -10.28 -6.07
C LEU A 187 -4.61 -10.82 -7.30
N GLY A 188 -4.18 -10.46 -8.51
CA GLY A 188 -4.84 -10.84 -9.74
C GLY A 188 -6.28 -10.34 -9.84
N CYS A 189 -6.60 -9.17 -9.27
CA CYS A 189 -7.99 -8.71 -9.19
C CYS A 189 -8.63 -8.58 -10.58
N GLU A 190 -9.83 -9.11 -10.71
CA GLU A 190 -10.57 -9.08 -11.96
C GLU A 190 -10.87 -7.65 -12.40
N LYS A 191 -10.95 -7.46 -13.73
CA LYS A 191 -11.21 -6.18 -14.39
C LYS A 191 -10.19 -5.08 -14.12
N LYS A 192 -9.12 -5.36 -13.34
CA LYS A 192 -8.04 -4.41 -13.02
C LYS A 192 -8.63 -3.04 -12.60
N PRO A 193 -9.18 -2.92 -11.40
CA PRO A 193 -9.93 -1.73 -10.94
C PRO A 193 -9.11 -0.44 -10.90
N LEU A 194 -7.79 -0.52 -10.97
CA LEU A 194 -6.85 0.60 -10.94
C LEU A 194 -6.05 0.60 -12.25
N GLN A 195 -6.26 1.58 -13.11
CA GLN A 195 -5.60 1.71 -14.42
C GLN A 195 -5.26 3.17 -14.73
N GLY A 196 -4.20 3.33 -15.52
CA GLY A 196 -3.72 4.63 -15.96
C GLY A 196 -2.96 5.39 -14.87
N GLU A 197 -2.52 6.59 -15.24
CA GLU A 197 -1.87 7.52 -14.31
C GLU A 197 -2.89 8.09 -13.32
N PRO A 198 -2.51 8.30 -12.05
CA PRO A 198 -3.40 8.85 -11.03
C PRO A 198 -3.71 10.33 -11.30
N VAL A 199 -5.01 10.65 -11.36
CA VAL A 199 -5.54 12.02 -11.42
C VAL A 199 -6.34 12.28 -10.15
N VAL A 200 -5.78 13.08 -9.25
CA VAL A 200 -6.37 13.40 -7.95
C VAL A 200 -7.12 14.73 -8.02
N LYS A 201 -8.38 14.74 -7.56
CA LYS A 201 -9.22 15.93 -7.47
C LYS A 201 -9.86 16.02 -6.08
N PRO A 202 -9.97 17.20 -5.46
CA PRO A 202 -10.74 17.33 -4.23
C PRO A 202 -12.24 17.11 -4.51
N VAL A 203 -12.98 16.67 -3.49
CA VAL A 203 -14.45 16.57 -3.55
C VAL A 203 -15.05 17.89 -3.08
N GLY A 204 -15.87 18.53 -3.92
CA GLY A 204 -16.64 19.73 -3.55
C GLY A 204 -16.07 21.07 -4.05
N GLU A 205 -15.21 21.06 -5.07
CA GLU A 205 -14.92 22.23 -5.90
C GLU A 205 -15.90 22.34 -7.07
#